data_AF-A0A1Q3LAD6-F1
#
_entry.id   AF-A0A1Q3LAD6-F1
#
_cell.length_a   1.000
_cell.length_b   1.000
_cell.length_c   1.000
_cell.angle_alpha   90.00
_cell.angle_beta   90.00
_cell.angle_gamma   90.00
#
_symmetry.space_group_name_H-M   'P 1'
#
loop_
_entity.id
_entity.type
_entity.pdbx_description
1 polymer ?
#
loop_
_entity_poly.entity_id
_entity_poly.type
_entity_poly.pdbx_seq_one_letter_code
_entity_poly.pdbx_strand_id
1 'polypeptide(L)'
;MKKLFISAIALLAFSSASFASDYDFMTKLNNEKTFKGLSRYINADYDQRNALKYIFNETEKKKDAVEKQIADGKATSKDLEKVLYFNLANVKAVLSDKQYRDYLVVLNMTQNNKAAALLTEK
;
A
#
# COMPACT_ATOMS: atom_id res chain seq x y z
N MET A 1 -13.65 16.11 20.34
CA MET A 1 -12.78 16.24 21.53
C MET A 1 -11.33 16.01 21.14
N LYS A 2 -10.48 16.98 21.50
CA LYS A 2 -9.04 16.98 21.79
C LYS A 2 -8.11 16.00 21.03
N LYS A 3 -7.29 16.61 20.16
CA LYS A 3 -5.83 16.44 20.03
C LYS A 3 -5.29 14.99 19.99
N LEU A 4 -5.08 14.46 18.78
CA LEU A 4 -3.96 13.57 18.47
C LEU A 4 -3.39 13.95 17.09
N PHE A 5 -2.80 15.14 17.00
CA PHE A 5 -1.75 15.40 16.02
C PHE A 5 -0.50 14.69 16.53
N ILE A 6 -0.26 13.46 16.11
CA ILE A 6 1.01 12.78 16.35
C ILE A 6 1.57 12.36 14.99
N SER A 7 2.40 13.24 14.47
CA SER A 7 3.68 12.97 13.81
C SER A 7 3.91 11.51 13.38
N ALA A 8 3.80 11.25 12.07
CA ALA A 8 4.37 10.06 11.45
C ALA A 8 5.09 10.44 10.15
N ILE A 9 6.03 11.39 10.25
CA ILE A 9 7.20 11.38 9.37
C ILE A 9 8.19 10.43 10.04
N ALA A 10 7.92 9.13 9.93
CA ALA A 10 8.89 8.12 10.33
C ALA A 10 9.73 7.82 9.08
N LEU A 11 10.98 8.26 9.17
CA LEU A 11 12.05 8.11 8.20
C LEU A 11 12.08 6.68 7.63
N LEU A 12 12.06 6.57 6.30
CA LEU A 12 12.43 5.37 5.57
C LEU A 12 13.93 5.13 5.80
N ALA A 13 14.29 4.61 6.97
CA ALA A 13 15.61 4.12 7.25
C ALA A 13 15.74 2.77 6.55
N PHE A 14 16.43 2.79 5.42
CA PHE A 14 16.79 1.62 4.61
C PHE A 14 17.50 0.57 5.46
N SER A 15 16.84 -0.55 5.72
CA SER A 15 17.48 -1.79 6.19
C SER A 15 17.53 -2.78 5.03
N SER A 16 18.74 -3.04 4.55
CA SER A 16 19.09 -3.84 3.37
C SER A 16 18.95 -5.36 3.58
N ALA A 17 17.76 -5.86 3.91
CA ALA A 17 17.52 -7.30 4.03
C ALA A 17 16.36 -7.75 3.13
N SER A 18 16.71 -8.31 1.97
CA SER A 18 15.82 -8.95 0.99
C SER A 18 14.81 -8.02 0.29
N PHE A 19 15.26 -7.32 -0.76
CA PHE A 19 14.44 -6.40 -1.57
C PHE A 19 13.16 -7.03 -2.17
N ALA A 20 13.09 -8.35 -2.30
CA ALA A 20 11.88 -9.03 -2.74
C ALA A 20 10.75 -8.99 -1.69
N SER A 21 11.06 -8.90 -0.38
CA SER A 21 10.03 -8.84 0.66
C SER A 21 9.44 -7.44 0.88
N ASP A 22 10.16 -6.38 0.49
CA ASP A 22 9.77 -4.99 0.79
C ASP A 22 8.51 -4.53 0.03
N TYR A 23 8.20 -5.16 -1.11
CA TYR A 23 7.06 -4.80 -1.97
C TYR A 23 5.93 -5.84 -1.97
N ASP A 24 6.06 -6.91 -1.17
CA ASP A 24 5.07 -7.99 -1.06
C ASP A 24 3.70 -7.50 -0.55
N PHE A 25 3.68 -6.39 0.17
CA PHE A 25 2.42 -5.76 0.62
C PHE A 25 1.51 -5.36 -0.56
N MET A 26 2.07 -5.04 -1.74
CA MET A 26 1.28 -4.62 -2.91
C MET A 26 0.35 -5.74 -3.39
N THR A 27 0.81 -6.98 -3.34
CA THR A 27 0.00 -8.17 -3.61
C THR A 27 -1.02 -8.39 -2.48
N LYS A 28 -0.63 -8.17 -1.21
CA LYS A 28 -1.53 -8.31 -0.06
C LYS A 28 -2.71 -7.34 -0.07
N LEU A 29 -2.60 -6.18 -0.72
CA LEU A 29 -3.70 -5.21 -0.84
C LEU A 29 -4.92 -5.77 -1.59
N ASN A 30 -4.73 -6.72 -2.50
CA ASN A 30 -5.83 -7.38 -3.23
C ASN A 30 -6.45 -8.56 -2.49
N ASN A 31 -5.83 -9.04 -1.40
CA ASN A 31 -6.44 -10.06 -0.57
C ASN A 31 -7.79 -9.55 -0.02
N GLU A 32 -8.85 -10.33 -0.19
CA GLU A 32 -10.22 -9.88 0.12
C GLU A 32 -10.38 -9.38 1.56
N LYS A 33 -9.78 -10.08 2.54
CA LYS A 33 -9.85 -9.70 3.95
C LYS A 33 -9.09 -8.39 4.20
N THR A 34 -7.88 -8.27 3.65
CA THR A 34 -7.06 -7.05 3.73
C THR A 34 -7.79 -5.87 3.09
N PHE A 35 -8.32 -6.05 1.88
CA PHE A 35 -9.03 -5.01 1.14
C PHE A 35 -10.27 -4.52 1.90
N LYS A 36 -11.08 -5.44 2.44
CA LYS A 36 -12.25 -5.11 3.25
C LYS A 36 -11.85 -4.37 4.53
N GLY A 37 -10.81 -4.82 5.22
CA GLY A 37 -10.28 -4.17 6.41
C GLY A 37 -9.78 -2.76 6.13
N LEU A 38 -8.95 -2.59 5.10
CA LEU A 38 -8.45 -1.29 4.68
C LEU A 38 -9.59 -0.34 4.32
N SER A 39 -10.53 -0.80 3.48
CA SER A 39 -11.66 0.02 3.03
C SER A 39 -12.51 0.51 4.21
N ARG A 40 -12.69 -0.34 5.23
CA ARG A 40 -13.38 0.02 6.47
C ARG A 40 -12.58 1.05 7.28
N TYR A 41 -11.27 0.81 7.47
CA TYR A 41 -10.39 1.67 8.24
C TYR A 41 -10.32 3.10 7.69
N ILE A 42 -10.16 3.22 6.37
CA ILE A 42 -10.13 4.54 5.70
C ILE A 42 -11.53 5.09 5.42
N ASN A 43 -12.59 4.38 5.81
CA ASN A 43 -13.98 4.76 5.55
C ASN A 43 -14.22 5.11 4.05
N ALA A 44 -13.81 4.22 3.14
CA ALA A 44 -14.00 4.39 1.71
C ALA A 44 -15.45 4.13 1.32
N ASP A 45 -16.04 5.03 0.52
CA ASP A 45 -17.39 4.85 -0.02
C ASP A 45 -17.44 3.78 -1.13
N TYR A 46 -18.60 3.58 -1.75
CA TYR A 46 -18.77 2.58 -2.80
C TYR A 46 -17.88 2.83 -4.04
N ASP A 47 -17.85 4.07 -4.52
CA ASP A 47 -17.11 4.42 -5.74
C ASP A 47 -15.60 4.39 -5.49
N GLN A 48 -15.17 4.90 -4.33
CA GLN A 48 -13.79 4.82 -3.87
C GLN A 48 -13.34 3.36 -3.74
N ARG A 49 -14.16 2.47 -3.18
CA ARG A 49 -13.83 1.03 -3.10
C ARG A 49 -13.65 0.41 -4.48
N ASN A 50 -14.53 0.70 -5.43
CA ASN A 50 -14.40 0.18 -6.78
C ASN A 50 -13.12 0.68 -7.47
N ALA A 51 -12.83 1.97 -7.35
CA ALA A 51 -11.61 2.58 -7.90
C ALA A 51 -10.34 2.01 -7.24
N LEU A 52 -10.32 1.88 -5.91
CA LEU A 52 -9.19 1.28 -5.18
C LEU A 52 -8.94 -0.17 -5.62
N LYS A 53 -9.99 -0.97 -5.79
CA LYS A 53 -9.85 -2.36 -6.26
C LYS A 53 -9.24 -2.43 -7.66
N TYR A 54 -9.65 -1.53 -8.55
CA TYR A 54 -9.01 -1.41 -9.87
C TYR A 54 -7.53 -1.03 -9.75
N ILE A 55 -7.21 0.01 -8.97
CA ILE A 55 -5.82 0.48 -8.78
C ILE A 55 -4.93 -0.63 -8.20
N PHE A 56 -5.41 -1.36 -7.20
CA PHE A 56 -4.63 -2.43 -6.57
C PHE A 56 -4.41 -3.61 -7.53
N ASN A 57 -5.40 -3.99 -8.33
CA ASN A 57 -5.21 -4.99 -9.39
C ASN A 57 -4.15 -4.54 -10.42
N GLU A 58 -4.19 -3.28 -10.85
CA GLU A 58 -3.19 -2.75 -11.79
C GLU A 58 -1.80 -2.61 -11.16
N THR A 59 -1.73 -2.33 -9.86
CA THR A 59 -0.48 -2.31 -9.09
C THR A 59 0.15 -3.69 -9.07
N GLU A 60 -0.62 -4.73 -8.74
CA GLU A 60 -0.15 -6.12 -8.72
C GLU A 60 0.34 -6.57 -10.10
N LYS A 61 -0.44 -6.37 -11.16
CA LYS A 61 0.00 -6.69 -12.53
C LYS A 61 1.31 -6.01 -12.92
N LYS A 62 1.49 -4.73 -12.57
CA LYS A 62 2.71 -3.98 -12.84
C LYS A 62 3.89 -4.54 -12.04
N LYS A 63 3.67 -4.87 -10.76
CA LYS A 63 4.68 -5.51 -9.90
C LYS A 63 5.12 -6.84 -10.53
N ASP A 64 4.19 -7.73 -10.85
CA ASP A 64 4.51 -9.05 -11.41
C ASP A 64 5.29 -8.95 -12.73
N ALA A 65 4.91 -7.98 -13.59
CA ALA A 65 5.63 -7.71 -14.82
C ALA A 65 7.08 -7.23 -14.57
N VAL A 66 7.29 -6.35 -13.59
CA VAL A 66 8.63 -5.88 -13.21
C VAL A 66 9.44 -7.01 -12.56
N GLU A 67 8.85 -7.83 -11.69
CA GLU A 67 9.54 -8.98 -11.08
C GLU A 67 10.01 -9.98 -12.14
N LYS A 68 9.17 -10.23 -13.16
CA LYS A 68 9.58 -11.03 -14.33
C LYS A 68 10.74 -10.39 -15.09
N GLN A 69 10.72 -9.07 -15.29
CA GLN A 69 11.82 -8.36 -15.95
C GLN A 69 13.12 -8.38 -15.12
N ILE A 70 13.03 -8.32 -13.78
CA ILE A 70 14.18 -8.47 -12.88
C ILE A 70 14.78 -9.87 -13.03
N ALA A 71 13.96 -10.91 -13.03
CA ALA A 71 14.41 -12.29 -13.24
C ALA A 71 15.12 -12.48 -14.59
N ASP A 72 14.67 -11.75 -15.62
CA ASP A 72 15.28 -11.71 -16.95
C ASP A 72 16.53 -10.81 -17.06
N GLY A 73 16.92 -10.10 -15.98
CA GLY A 73 18.02 -9.13 -15.99
C GLY A 73 17.75 -7.82 -16.75
N LYS A 74 16.47 -7.51 -17.01
CA LYS A 74 16.02 -6.34 -17.80
C LYS A 74 15.54 -5.16 -16.96
N ALA A 75 15.33 -5.37 -15.66
CA ALA A 75 14.87 -4.36 -14.71
C ALA A 75 15.61 -4.49 -13.38
N THR A 76 15.43 -3.48 -12.52
CA THR A 76 16.04 -3.42 -11.20
C THR A 76 14.97 -3.25 -10.11
N SER A 77 15.36 -3.40 -8.85
CA SER A 77 14.46 -3.09 -7.71
C SER A 77 13.95 -1.65 -7.73
N LYS A 78 14.68 -0.71 -8.33
CA LYS A 78 14.21 0.68 -8.53
C LYS A 78 12.97 0.77 -9.42
N ASP A 79 12.73 -0.22 -10.26
CA ASP A 79 11.51 -0.27 -11.08
C ASP A 79 10.30 -0.71 -10.25
N LEU A 80 10.48 -1.46 -9.15
CA LEU A 80 9.42 -1.73 -8.17
C LEU A 80 9.03 -0.47 -7.38
N GLU A 81 10.00 0.41 -7.10
CA GLU A 81 9.72 1.73 -6.52
C GLU A 81 8.81 2.58 -7.41
N LYS A 82 8.92 2.46 -8.74
CA LYS A 82 8.00 3.14 -9.66
C LYS A 82 6.58 2.56 -9.58
N VAL A 83 6.44 1.26 -9.32
CA VAL A 83 5.13 0.63 -9.07
C VAL A 83 4.52 1.15 -7.76
N LEU A 84 5.34 1.38 -6.73
CA LEU A 84 4.90 2.07 -5.51
C LEU A 84 4.37 3.47 -5.81
N TYR A 85 5.13 4.28 -6.55
CA TYR A 85 4.68 5.63 -6.89
C TYR A 85 3.42 5.65 -7.75
N PHE A 86 3.27 4.70 -8.69
CA PHE A 86 2.04 4.51 -9.43
C PHE A 86 0.86 4.29 -8.46
N ASN A 87 1.00 3.37 -7.53
CA ASN A 87 -0.05 3.09 -6.57
C ASN A 87 -0.40 4.32 -5.71
N LEU A 88 0.60 4.93 -5.07
CA LEU A 88 0.43 6.09 -4.19
C LEU A 88 -0.25 7.26 -4.92
N ALA A 89 0.20 7.57 -6.13
CA ALA A 89 -0.37 8.66 -6.92
C ALA A 89 -1.83 8.43 -7.31
N ASN A 90 -2.17 7.21 -7.74
CA ASN A 90 -3.54 6.87 -8.15
C ASN A 90 -4.48 6.80 -6.95
N VAL A 91 -4.04 6.26 -5.82
CA VAL A 91 -4.84 6.24 -4.58
C VAL A 91 -5.10 7.67 -4.10
N LYS A 92 -4.10 8.56 -4.16
CA LYS A 92 -4.26 9.98 -3.81
C LYS A 92 -5.30 10.70 -4.68
N ALA A 93 -5.41 10.33 -5.95
CA ALA A 93 -6.39 10.92 -6.86
C ALA A 93 -7.85 10.51 -6.56
N VAL A 94 -8.05 9.40 -5.84
CA VAL A 94 -9.37 8.84 -5.52
C VAL A 94 -9.81 9.21 -4.10
N LEU A 95 -8.88 9.24 -3.16
CA LEU A 95 -9.15 9.47 -1.75
C LEU A 95 -9.10 10.94 -1.39
N SER A 96 -9.91 11.36 -0.41
CA SER A 96 -9.69 12.64 0.26
C SER A 96 -8.36 12.65 1.01
N ASP A 97 -7.82 13.83 1.31
CA ASP A 97 -6.55 13.97 2.03
C ASP A 97 -6.52 13.20 3.35
N LYS A 98 -7.64 13.14 4.08
CA LYS A 98 -7.71 12.38 5.34
C LYS A 98 -7.61 10.88 5.06
N GLN A 99 -8.43 10.37 4.14
CA GLN A 99 -8.45 8.94 3.80
C GLN A 99 -7.10 8.50 3.22
N TYR A 100 -6.45 9.35 2.43
CA TYR A 100 -5.11 9.10 1.90
C TYR A 100 -4.05 9.01 3.00
N ARG A 101 -4.09 9.89 4.02
CA ARG A 101 -3.19 9.76 5.18
C ARG A 101 -3.44 8.47 5.96
N ASP A 102 -4.70 8.12 6.19
CA ASP A 102 -5.07 6.86 6.87
C ASP A 102 -4.58 5.64 6.07
N TYR A 103 -4.66 5.70 4.73
CA TYR A 103 -4.09 4.70 3.83
C TYR A 103 -2.57 4.56 3.99
N LEU A 104 -1.83 5.66 4.03
CA LEU A 104 -0.37 5.65 4.24
C LEU A 104 0.03 5.03 5.59
N VAL A 105 -0.78 5.24 6.64
CA VAL A 105 -0.58 4.59 7.95
C VAL A 105 -0.69 3.07 7.80
N VAL A 106 -1.72 2.57 7.12
CA VAL A 106 -1.90 1.12 6.89
C VAL A 106 -0.74 0.53 6.08
N LEU A 107 -0.26 1.23 5.05
CA LEU A 107 0.89 0.79 4.27
C LEU A 107 2.14 0.63 5.14
N ASN A 108 2.48 1.66 5.90
CA ASN A 108 3.65 1.64 6.78
C ASN A 108 3.54 0.51 7.82
N MET A 109 2.34 0.27 8.36
CA MET A 109 2.11 -0.83 9.30
C MET A 109 2.21 -2.21 8.66
N THR A 110 1.76 -2.36 7.41
CA THR A 110 1.82 -3.62 6.66
C THR A 110 3.26 -3.98 6.33
N GLN A 111 4.06 -3.00 5.93
CA GLN A 111 5.50 -3.17 5.69
C GLN A 111 6.25 -3.57 6.98
N ASN A 112 5.82 -3.04 8.13
CA ASN A 112 6.42 -3.36 9.43
C ASN A 112 5.80 -4.59 10.14
N ASN A 113 5.00 -5.43 9.45
CA ASN A 113 4.31 -6.60 10.00
C ASN A 113 3.38 -6.32 11.21
N LYS A 114 2.90 -5.08 11.39
CA LYS A 114 1.99 -4.67 12.49
C LYS A 114 0.52 -4.60 12.06
N ALA A 115 0.21 -4.80 10.78
CA ALA A 115 -1.14 -4.59 10.22
C ALA A 115 -2.20 -5.57 10.73
N ALA A 116 -1.83 -6.79 11.12
CA ALA A 116 -2.79 -7.82 11.54
C ALA A 116 -3.58 -7.41 12.80
N ALA A 117 -3.02 -6.60 13.70
CA ALA A 117 -3.66 -6.23 14.96
C ALA A 117 -4.80 -5.21 14.81
N LEU A 118 -4.70 -4.25 13.87
CA LEU A 118 -5.71 -3.19 13.71
C LEU A 118 -6.84 -3.58 12.75
N LEU A 119 -6.55 -4.38 11.73
CA LEU A 119 -7.57 -4.79 10.75
C LEU A 119 -8.53 -5.88 11.28
N THR A 120 -8.26 -6.41 12.47
CA THR A 120 -9.13 -7.36 13.19
C THR A 120 -9.85 -6.76 14.38
N GLU A 121 -9.56 -5.52 14.77
CA GLU A 121 -10.26 -4.86 15.89
C GLU A 121 -11.50 -4.08 15.40
N LYS A 122 -12.65 -4.72 15.66
CA LYS A 122 -14.07 -4.28 15.57
C LYS A 122 -14.82 -4.57 14.27
#